data_AF-A0A4U0W1U5-F1
#
_entry.id   AF-A0A4U0W1U5-F1
#
_cell.length_a   1.000
_cell.length_b   1.000
_cell.length_c   1.000
_cell.angle_alpha   90.00
_cell.angle_beta   90.00
_cell.angle_gamma   90.00
#
_symmetry.space_group_name_H-M   'P 1'
#
loop_
_entity.id
_entity.type
_entity.pdbx_description
1 polymer ?
#
loop_
_entity_poly.entity_id
_entity_poly.type
_entity_poly.pdbx_seq_one_letter_code
_entity_poly.pdbx_strand_id
1 'polypeptide(L)' 'MSETYIHRIGRSGRFGRKGVAINFVTNDDIRLLRDIELFFSTQIDEMPVNLEV' A
#
# COMPACT_ATOMS: atom_id res chain seq x y z
N MET A 1 -2.58 -6.70 -12.92
CA MET A 1 -3.12 -6.27 -11.60
C MET A 1 -2.09 -5.49 -10.78
N SER A 2 -0.84 -5.93 -10.68
CA SER A 2 0.21 -5.22 -9.93
C SER A 2 0.44 -3.78 -10.43
N GLU A 3 0.47 -3.58 -11.75
CA GLU A 3 0.65 -2.25 -12.36
C GLU A 3 -0.47 -1.27 -11.98
N THR A 4 -1.71 -1.75 -11.82
CA THR A 4 -2.83 -0.92 -11.38
C THR A 4 -2.66 -0.42 -9.95
N TYR A 5 -2.09 -1.23 -9.05
CA TYR A 5 -1.88 -0.85 -7.66
C TYR A 5 -0.83 0.26 -7.54
N ILE A 6 0.32 0.13 -8.21
CA ILE A 6 1.39 1.15 -8.16
C ILE A 6 0.93 2.47 -8.77
N HIS A 7 0.12 2.45 -9.84
CA HIS A 7 -0.45 3.67 -10.41
C HIS A 7 -1.44 4.38 -9.47
N ARG A 8 -2.12 3.64 -8.58
CA ARG A 8 -3.02 4.20 -7.56
C ARG A 8 -2.25 4.84 -6.42
N ILE A 9 -1.26 4.13 -5.85
CA ILE A 9 -0.52 4.65 -4.70
C ILE A 9 0.58 5.64 -5.08
N GLY A 10 1.12 5.57 -6.31
CA GLY A 10 2.18 6.45 -6.81
C GLY A 10 1.80 7.92 -7.00
N ARG A 11 0.60 8.34 -6.56
CA ARG A 11 0.16 9.74 -6.58
C ARG A 11 0.51 10.50 -5.29
N SER A 12 0.85 9.79 -4.21
CA SER A 12 1.02 10.36 -2.87
C SER A 12 2.39 11.01 -2.60
N GLY A 13 3.39 10.82 -3.48
CA GLY A 13 4.71 11.44 -3.35
C GLY A 13 5.11 12.22 -4.60
N ARG A 14 5.00 13.55 -4.56
CA ARG A 14 5.60 14.46 -5.56
C ARG A 14 6.52 15.45 -4.85
N PHE A 15 7.70 15.71 -5.42
CA PHE A 15 8.68 16.68 -4.91
C PHE A 15 9.24 16.36 -3.50
N GLY A 16 9.66 15.11 -3.26
CA GLY A 16 10.39 14.74 -2.03
C GLY A 16 9.55 14.73 -0.75
N ARG A 17 8.23 14.87 -0.85
CA ARG A 17 7.31 14.76 0.29
C ARG A 17 6.97 13.29 0.58
N LYS A 18 6.90 12.96 1.86
CA LYS A 18 6.38 11.65 2.32
C LYS A 18 4.90 11.57 2.01
N GLY A 19 4.47 10.45 1.42
CA GLY A 19 3.08 10.14 1.15
C GLY A 19 2.69 8.85 1.85
N VAL A 20 1.45 8.77 2.33
CA VAL A 20 0.90 7.57 2.96
C VAL A 20 -0.21 7.01 2.05
N ALA A 21 -0.22 5.68 1.88
CA ALA A 21 -1.30 4.95 1.23
C ALA A 21 -1.94 4.02 2.26
N ILE A 22 -3.26 4.13 2.42
CA ILE A 22 -4.05 3.29 3.34
C ILE A 22 -4.87 2.32 2.50
N ASN A 23 -4.75 1.03 2.80
CA ASN A 23 -5.48 -0.03 2.13
C ASN A 23 -6.63 -0.51 3.00
N PHE A 24 -7.84 -0.52 2.46
CA PHE A 24 -8.97 -1.21 3.07
C PHE A 24 -9.03 -2.61 2.49
N VAL A 25 -8.92 -3.61 3.35
CA VAL A 25 -8.87 -5.02 2.95
C VAL A 25 -9.88 -5.85 3.73
N THR A 26 -10.45 -6.82 3.04
CA THR A 26 -11.27 -7.89 3.63
C THR A 26 -10.46 -9.19 3.70
N ASN A 27 -11.02 -10.23 4.35
CA ASN A 27 -10.36 -11.53 4.42
C ASN A 27 -10.09 -12.15 3.04
N ASP A 28 -10.94 -11.87 2.06
CA ASP A 28 -10.78 -12.38 0.69
C ASP A 28 -9.63 -11.69 -0.06
N ASP A 29 -9.27 -10.47 0.36
CA ASP A 29 -8.20 -9.68 -0.26
C ASP A 29 -6.79 -10.05 0.21
N ILE A 30 -6.66 -10.88 1.26
CA ILE A 30 -5.37 -11.21 1.88
C ILE A 30 -4.39 -11.83 0.86
N ARG A 31 -4.88 -12.69 -0.04
CA ARG A 31 -4.03 -13.30 -1.07
C ARG A 31 -3.50 -12.25 -2.03
N LEU A 32 -4.36 -11.35 -2.49
CA LEU A 32 -3.98 -10.25 -3.37
C LEU A 32 -2.99 -9.31 -2.70
N LEU A 33 -3.18 -8.98 -1.42
CA LEU A 33 -2.25 -8.14 -0.66
C LEU A 33 -0.85 -8.76 -0.61
N ARG A 34 -0.75 -10.07 -0.32
CA ARG A 34 0.54 -10.78 -0.29
C ARG A 34 1.22 -10.84 -1.65
N ASP A 35 0.45 -11.03 -2.72
CA ASP A 35 0.99 -11.03 -4.08
C ASP A 35 1.59 -9.65 -4.44
N ILE A 36 0.95 -8.56 -3.98
CA ILE A 36 1.45 -7.19 -4.14
C ILE A 36 2.75 -6.98 -3.35
N GLU A 37 2.79 -7.37 -2.08
CA GLU A 37 3.97 -7.28 -1.23
C GLU A 37 5.17 -8.01 -1.83
N LEU A 38 4.96 -9.26 -2.28
CA LEU A 38 5.99 -10.08 -2.93
C LEU A 38 6.46 -9.45 -4.24
N PHE A 39 5.54 -9.01 -5.10
CA PHE A 39 5.86 -8.45 -6.41
C PHE A 39 6.70 -7.16 -6.29
N PHE A 40 6.38 -6.29 -5.34
CA PHE A 40 7.09 -5.03 -5.13
C PHE A 40 8.20 -5.10 -4.08
N SER A 41 8.41 -6.28 -3.47
CA SER A 41 9.38 -6.48 -2.37
C SER A 41 9.20 -5.43 -1.27
N THR A 42 7.94 -5.20 -0.87
CA THR A 42 7.56 -4.21 0.14
C THR A 42 6.65 -4.85 1.18
N GLN A 43 6.59 -4.25 2.36
CA GLN A 43 5.72 -4.69 3.44
C GLN A 43 4.63 -3.63 3.64
N ILE A 44 3.38 -4.08 3.70
CA ILE A 44 2.22 -3.24 4.02
C ILE A 44 1.83 -3.56 5.46
N ASP A 45 2.31 -2.73 6.37
CA ASP A 45 2.05 -2.89 7.80
C ASP A 45 0.58 -2.65 8.15
N GLU A 46 0.11 -3.31 9.20
CA GLU A 46 -1.20 -2.98 9.78
C GLU A 46 -1.24 -1.52 10.21
N MET A 47 -2.38 -0.88 9.96
CA MET A 47 -2.61 0.51 10.35
C MET A 47 -2.47 0.64 11.88
N PRO A 48 -1.54 1.48 12.37
CA PRO A 48 -1.40 1.71 13.80
C PRO A 48 -2.63 2.45 14.35
N VAL A 49 -2.93 2.25 15.63
CA VAL A 49 -4.05 2.92 16.33
C VAL A 49 -3.87 4.45 16.31
N ASN A 50 -2.62 4.91 16.41
CA ASN A 50 -2.26 6.32 16.28
C ASN A 50 -1.41 6.51 15.03
N LEU A 51 -1.89 7.35 14.12
CA LEU A 51 -1.18 7.68 12.90
C LEU A 51 -0.39 8.98 13.11
N GLU A 52 0.94 8.86 13.27
CA GLU A 52 1.86 10.00 13.24
C GLU A 52 2.35 10.18 11.80
N VAL A 53 1.74 11.13 11.08
CA VAL A 53 2.09 11.46 9.68
C VAL A 53 2.88 12.75 9.59
#